data_AF-A0A0D0DD14-F1
#
_entry.id   AF-A0A0D0DD14-F1
#
_cell.length_a   1.000
_cell.length_b   1.000
_cell.length_c   1.000
_cell.angle_alpha   90.00
_cell.angle_beta   90.00
_cell.angle_gamma   90.00
#
_symmetry.space_group_name_H-M   'P 1'
#
loop_
_entity.id
_entity.type
_entity.pdbx_description
1 polymer ?
#
loop_
_entity_poly.entity_id
_entity_poly.type
_entity_poly.pdbx_seq_one_letter_code
_entity_poly.pdbx_strand_id
1 'polypeptide(L)'
;GLTLHLGHDGGVCPSGVREVRQEVPDKELEPFQPGARPPHLHVPDTPSYLVVVNTSGVHYCNLAYCNCPGSPDPHIQLLGAGLFPASTACPSTVFTFKVL
;
A
#
# COMPACT_ATOMS: atom_id res chain seq x y z
N GLY A 1 6.02 -2.40 12.42
CA GLY A 1 6.08 -2.19 10.96
C GLY A 1 6.25 -0.71 10.67
N LEU A 2 6.80 -0.36 9.51
CA LEU A 2 6.83 1.02 9.01
C LEU A 2 5.41 1.43 8.60
N THR A 3 4.95 2.64 8.93
CA THR A 3 3.67 3.18 8.44
C THR A 3 3.94 4.38 7.55
N LEU A 4 3.39 4.35 6.33
CA LEU A 4 3.41 5.46 5.39
C LEU A 4 2.16 6.32 5.60
N HIS A 5 2.36 7.56 6.02
CA HIS A 5 1.29 8.55 6.13
C HIS A 5 1.23 9.38 4.84
N LEU A 6 0.04 9.47 4.26
CA LEU A 6 -0.21 10.27 3.06
C LEU A 6 -0.83 11.61 3.43
N GLY A 7 -0.43 12.65 2.69
CA GLY A 7 -0.74 14.04 3.04
C GLY A 7 0.06 14.54 4.26
N HIS A 8 -0.17 15.80 4.63
CA HIS A 8 0.47 16.45 5.79
C HIS A 8 2.00 16.31 5.85
N ASP A 9 2.69 16.34 4.70
CA ASP A 9 4.15 16.18 4.60
C ASP A 9 4.69 14.90 5.27
N GLY A 10 3.87 13.84 5.29
CA GLY A 10 4.20 12.56 5.95
C GLY A 10 3.87 12.52 7.45
N GLY A 11 3.20 13.55 7.97
CA GLY A 11 2.67 13.61 9.33
C GLY A 11 1.37 12.83 9.50
N VAL A 12 1.00 12.57 10.76
CA VAL A 12 -0.27 11.90 11.10
C VAL A 12 -1.45 12.82 10.74
N CYS A 13 -2.44 12.28 10.04
CA CYS A 13 -3.64 13.03 9.70
C CYS A 13 -4.46 13.35 10.97
N PRO A 14 -4.79 14.63 11.24
CA PRO A 14 -5.56 15.03 12.42
C PRO A 14 -7.01 14.56 12.38
N SER A 15 -7.55 14.28 11.19
CA SER A 15 -8.90 13.73 10.99
C SER A 15 -8.99 12.21 11.23
N GLY A 16 -7.91 11.58 11.68
CA GLY A 16 -7.82 10.14 11.89
C GLY A 16 -7.43 9.38 10.61
N VAL A 17 -7.28 8.07 10.77
CA VAL A 17 -6.85 7.17 9.67
C VAL A 17 -8.07 6.68 8.92
N ARG A 18 -8.06 6.83 7.59
CA ARG A 18 -9.04 6.15 6.73
C ARG A 18 -8.57 4.72 6.47
N GLU A 19 -9.18 3.76 7.17
CA GLU A 19 -8.97 2.34 6.88
C GLU A 19 -9.75 2.00 5.60
N VAL A 20 -9.05 1.88 4.47
CA VAL A 20 -9.65 1.28 3.28
C VAL A 20 -9.62 -0.22 3.53
N ARG A 21 -10.79 -0.82 3.76
CA ARG A 21 -10.91 -2.28 3.76
C ARG A 21 -10.49 -2.77 2.38
N GLN A 22 -9.40 -3.51 2.36
CA GLN A 22 -8.96 -4.23 1.19
C GLN A 22 -10.02 -5.29 0.89
N GLU A 23 -11.00 -4.99 0.04
CA GLU A 23 -11.77 -6.05 -0.61
C GLU A 23 -10.80 -6.75 -1.55
N VAL A 24 -10.08 -7.75 -1.03
CA VAL A 24 -9.33 -8.69 -1.83
C VAL A 24 -10.40 -9.47 -2.59
N PRO A 25 -10.54 -9.31 -3.92
CA PRO A 25 -11.39 -10.21 -4.63
C PRO A 25 -10.69 -11.57 -4.58
N ASP A 26 -11.32 -12.54 -3.94
CA ASP A 26 -10.89 -13.94 -3.81
C ASP A 26 -10.84 -14.68 -5.16
N LYS A 27 -10.55 -14.00 -6.26
CA LYS A 27 -10.43 -14.60 -7.58
C LYS A 27 -8.97 -14.90 -7.87
N GLU A 28 -8.58 -16.07 -7.41
CA GLU A 28 -7.69 -17.00 -8.12
C GLU A 28 -6.23 -16.55 -8.26
N LEU A 29 -5.54 -16.41 -7.12
CA LEU A 29 -4.13 -16.78 -7.08
C LEU A 29 -4.09 -18.25 -6.67
N GLU A 30 -3.86 -19.12 -7.66
CA GLU A 30 -3.56 -20.54 -7.44
C GLU A 30 -2.66 -20.69 -6.21
N PRO A 31 -2.99 -21.56 -5.23
CA PRO A 31 -2.15 -21.74 -4.06
C PRO A 31 -0.80 -22.31 -4.50
N PHE A 32 0.17 -21.42 -4.71
CA PHE A 32 1.54 -21.80 -5.00
C PHE A 32 2.00 -22.69 -3.85
N GLN A 33 2.43 -23.90 -4.22
CA GLN A 33 2.80 -25.00 -3.33
C GLN A 33 3.67 -24.53 -2.16
N PRO A 34 3.64 -25.21 -0.99
CA PRO A 34 4.40 -24.85 0.20
C PRO A 34 5.91 -25.11 0.03
N GLY A 35 6.54 -24.39 -0.91
CA GLY A 35 7.95 -24.07 -0.88
C GLY A 35 8.11 -22.84 0.01
N ALA A 36 9.06 -22.88 0.95
CA ALA A 36 9.33 -21.80 1.89
C ALA A 36 9.35 -20.45 1.15
N ARG A 37 8.32 -19.63 1.37
CA ARG A 37 8.32 -18.25 0.90
C ARG A 37 9.57 -17.62 1.48
N PRO A 38 10.47 -17.06 0.66
CA PRO A 38 11.68 -16.49 1.20
C PRO A 38 11.28 -15.35 2.16
N PRO A 39 12.05 -15.11 3.23
CA PRO A 39 11.62 -14.26 4.35
C PRO A 39 11.26 -12.82 3.93
N HIS A 40 11.74 -12.36 2.78
CA HIS A 40 11.41 -11.07 2.17
C HIS A 40 10.06 -11.05 1.41
N LEU A 41 9.34 -12.18 1.33
CA LEU A 41 7.99 -12.31 0.78
C LEU A 41 6.97 -12.68 1.87
N HIS A 42 7.34 -12.56 3.14
CA HIS A 42 6.40 -12.78 4.24
C HIS A 42 5.47 -11.58 4.36
N VAL A 43 4.23 -11.79 3.95
CA VAL A 43 3.16 -10.81 4.02
C VAL A 43 2.81 -10.57 5.50
N PRO A 44 2.73 -9.32 5.97
CA PRO A 44 2.27 -9.03 7.33
C PRO A 44 0.81 -9.49 7.52
N ASP A 45 0.49 -10.10 8.66
CA ASP A 45 -0.90 -10.45 9.07
C ASP A 45 -1.79 -9.22 9.37
N THR A 46 -1.32 -7.99 9.08
CA THR A 46 -2.12 -6.78 9.29
C THR A 46 -3.07 -6.57 8.10
N PRO A 47 -4.36 -6.26 8.31
CA PRO A 47 -5.34 -6.15 7.22
C PRO A 47 -5.13 -4.99 6.23
N SER A 48 -4.07 -4.19 6.40
CA SER A 48 -3.82 -2.94 5.67
C SER A 48 -2.32 -2.71 5.42
N TYR A 49 -1.61 -3.76 4.98
CA TYR A 49 -0.26 -3.61 4.43
C TYR A 49 -0.30 -3.20 2.95
N LEU A 50 0.69 -2.41 2.56
CA LEU A 50 0.99 -1.99 1.20
C LEU A 50 2.29 -2.64 0.76
N VAL A 51 2.26 -3.25 -0.43
CA VAL A 51 3.45 -3.79 -1.09
C VAL A 51 4.07 -2.70 -1.94
N VAL A 52 5.31 -2.32 -1.62
CA VAL A 52 6.06 -1.28 -2.34
C VAL A 52 7.18 -1.93 -3.14
N VAL A 53 7.16 -1.76 -4.46
CA VAL A 53 8.19 -2.27 -5.36
C VAL A 53 9.09 -1.12 -5.81
N ASN A 54 10.39 -1.27 -5.60
CA ASN A 54 11.41 -0.32 -6.06
C ASN A 54 12.65 -1.06 -6.58
N THR A 55 13.69 -0.30 -6.93
CA THR A 55 14.94 -0.85 -7.46
C THR A 55 15.72 -1.70 -6.46
N SER A 56 15.46 -1.58 -5.15
CA SER A 56 16.08 -2.42 -4.12
C SER A 56 15.27 -3.69 -3.79
N GLY A 57 14.05 -3.81 -4.32
CA GLY A 57 13.22 -5.00 -4.18
C GLY A 57 11.79 -4.69 -3.74
N VAL A 58 11.20 -5.65 -3.02
CA VAL A 58 9.83 -5.60 -2.52
C VAL A 58 9.84 -5.32 -1.02
N HIS A 59 9.06 -4.33 -0.60
CA HIS A 59 8.95 -3.88 0.80
C HIS A 59 7.49 -3.90 1.25
N TYR A 60 7.27 -4.07 2.55
CA TYR A 60 5.94 -4.02 3.16
C TYR A 60 5.87 -2.90 4.19
N CYS A 61 4.83 -2.08 4.12
CA CYS A 61 4.53 -1.06 5.11
C CYS A 61 3.03 -0.95 5.36
N ASN A 62 2.61 -0.41 6.49
CA ASN A 62 1.21 -0.02 6.67
C ASN A 62 0.94 1.28 5.92
N LEU A 63 -0.31 1.51 5.53
CA LEU A 63 -0.72 2.72 4.83
C LEU A 63 -1.78 3.49 5.62
N ALA A 64 -1.59 4.81 5.73
CA ALA A 64 -2.54 5.71 6.35
C ALA A 64 -2.86 6.87 5.40
N TYR A 65 -4.06 6.86 4.82
CA TYR A 65 -4.54 7.95 3.96
C TYR A 65 -4.92 9.19 4.78
N CYS A 66 -4.73 10.37 4.19
CA CYS A 66 -5.36 11.59 4.67
C CYS A 66 -6.88 11.48 4.49
N ASN A 67 -7.62 11.89 5.53
CA ASN A 67 -9.08 11.88 5.54
C ASN A 67 -9.68 13.28 5.81
N CYS A 68 -8.88 14.34 5.68
CA CYS A 68 -9.37 15.70 5.82
C CYS A 68 -10.44 16.00 4.75
N PRO A 69 -11.42 16.87 5.05
CA PRO A 69 -12.34 17.38 4.02
C PRO A 69 -11.57 17.97 2.83
N GLY A 70 -11.92 17.55 1.62
CA GLY A 70 -11.23 17.97 0.39
C GLY A 70 -9.92 17.23 0.11
N SER A 71 -9.54 16.23 0.93
CA SER A 71 -8.43 15.34 0.58
C SER A 71 -8.74 14.59 -0.72
N PRO A 72 -7.74 14.41 -1.60
CA PRO A 72 -7.96 13.76 -2.89
C PRO A 72 -8.15 12.24 -2.73
N ASP A 73 -8.60 11.56 -3.79
CA ASP A 73 -8.80 10.12 -3.77
C ASP A 73 -7.51 9.31 -3.45
N PRO A 74 -7.63 8.08 -2.92
CA PRO A 74 -6.49 7.25 -2.50
C PRO A 74 -5.37 7.13 -3.52
N HIS A 75 -5.72 6.86 -4.79
CA HIS A 75 -4.73 6.70 -5.85
C HIS A 75 -4.02 8.02 -6.17
N ILE A 76 -4.72 9.16 -6.05
CA ILE A 76 -4.11 10.50 -6.21
C ILE A 76 -3.18 10.82 -5.04
N GLN A 77 -3.56 10.49 -3.80
CA GLN A 77 -2.69 10.65 -2.64
C GLN A 77 -1.40 9.83 -2.78
N LEU A 78 -1.48 8.60 -3.31
CA LEU A 78 -0.31 7.76 -3.61
C LEU A 78 0.58 8.38 -4.68
N LEU A 79 -0.01 8.87 -5.78
CA LEU A 79 0.75 9.54 -6.84
C LEU A 79 1.47 10.79 -6.31
N GLY A 80 0.81 11.57 -5.46
CA GLY A 80 1.42 12.71 -4.77
C GLY A 80 2.58 12.33 -3.85
N ALA A 81 2.63 11.09 -3.36
CA ALA A 81 3.71 10.54 -2.56
C ALA A 81 4.82 9.84 -3.38
N GLY A 82 4.80 9.95 -4.71
CA GLY A 82 5.82 9.30 -5.55
C GLY A 82 5.56 7.81 -5.81
N LEU A 83 4.33 7.34 -5.54
CA LEU A 83 3.96 5.93 -5.62
C LEU A 83 2.87 5.74 -6.67
N PHE A 84 3.17 4.90 -7.67
CA PHE A 84 2.25 4.55 -8.72
C PHE A 84 1.48 3.27 -8.35
N PRO A 85 0.15 3.34 -8.13
CA PRO A 85 -0.61 2.16 -7.75
C PRO A 85 -0.77 1.18 -8.92
N ALA A 86 -0.68 -0.11 -8.63
CA ALA A 86 -1.02 -1.17 -9.58
C ALA A 86 -2.52 -1.18 -9.95
N SER A 87 -3.36 -0.67 -9.04
CA SER A 87 -4.81 -0.54 -9.23
C SER A 87 -5.29 0.76 -8.58
N THR A 88 -6.09 1.55 -9.30
CA THR A 88 -6.70 2.77 -8.77
C THR A 88 -7.91 2.50 -7.87
N ALA A 89 -8.53 1.32 -8.01
CA ALA A 89 -9.69 0.92 -7.21
C ALA A 89 -9.29 0.30 -5.87
N CYS A 90 -8.28 -0.58 -5.87
CA CYS A 90 -7.81 -1.31 -4.69
C CYS A 90 -6.27 -1.37 -4.67
N PRO A 91 -5.59 -0.29 -4.26
CA PRO A 91 -4.13 -0.23 -4.27
C PRO A 91 -3.49 -1.02 -3.11
N SER A 92 -3.36 -2.36 -3.25
CA SER A 92 -2.51 -3.21 -2.38
C SER A 92 -1.04 -3.17 -2.75
N THR A 93 -0.73 -2.81 -4.00
CA THR A 93 0.63 -2.82 -4.54
C THR A 93 0.89 -1.51 -5.25
N VAL A 94 2.05 -0.93 -4.99
CA VAL A 94 2.53 0.30 -5.59
C VAL A 94 3.96 0.15 -6.08
N PHE A 95 4.29 0.92 -7.10
CA PHE A 95 5.62 1.00 -7.70
C PHE A 95 6.18 2.39 -7.45
N THR A 96 7.46 2.47 -7.10
CA THR A 96 8.16 3.76 -7.21
C THR A 96 8.32 4.13 -8.69
N PHE A 97 8.34 5.43 -9.00
CA PHE A 97 8.60 5.89 -10.37
C PHE A 97 9.94 5.43 -10.96
N LYS A 98 10.90 4.96 -10.14
CA LYS A 98 12.19 4.45 -10.61
C LYS A 98 12.12 3.10 -11.31
N VAL A 99 11.02 2.37 -11.16
CA VAL A 99 10.81 1.04 -11.78
C VAL A 99 9.76 1.08 -12.90
N LEU A 100 9.35 2.28 -13.32
CA LEU A 100 8.46 2.55 -14.45
C LEU A 100 9.23 3.29 -15.55
#